data_AF-A0A0E2YWK3-F1
#
_entry.id   AF-A0A0E2YWK3-F1
#
_cell.length_a   1.000
_cell.length_b   1.000
_cell.length_c   1.000
_cell.angle_alpha   90.00
_cell.angle_beta   90.00
_cell.angle_gamma   90.00
#
_symmetry.space_group_name_H-M   'P 1'
#
loop_
_entity.id
_entity.type
_entity.pdbx_description
1 polymer ?
#
loop_
_entity_poly.entity_id
_entity_poly.type
_entity_poly.pdbx_seq_one_letter_code
_entity_poly.pdbx_strand_id
1 'polypeptide(L)'
;HTHDYALRNLLLETSWLDKIDVYHFHGNQLVNSYHIGDSQLFSQRPLNHRFFVTEHNVGTGDTTVLIRVESDDAMVLPIYFLTAEETADRNMLQAYSYGLIYGIILALVAYNFMLYL
;
A
#
# COMPACT_ATOMS: atom_id res chain seq x y z
N HIS A 1 15.68 29.05 7.46
CA HIS A 1 15.82 27.62 7.81
C HIS A 1 14.57 26.88 7.38
N THR A 2 14.50 26.54 6.10
CA THR A 2 13.46 25.67 5.53
C THR A 2 13.81 24.24 5.92
N HIS A 3 13.15 23.73 6.96
CA HIS A 3 13.22 22.31 7.29
C HIS A 3 12.48 21.58 6.16
N ASP A 4 13.23 20.86 5.33
CA ASP A 4 12.72 20.16 4.16
C ASP A 4 11.94 18.94 4.66
N TYR A 5 10.61 19.05 4.71
CA TYR A 5 9.73 17.95 5.06
C TYR A 5 9.62 17.03 3.86
N ALA A 6 10.02 15.77 4.04
CA ALA A 6 9.96 14.79 2.97
C ALA A 6 8.74 13.89 3.15
N LEU A 7 7.83 13.88 2.17
CA LEU A 7 6.69 12.98 2.16
C LEU A 7 7.19 11.54 1.98
N ARG A 8 6.74 10.64 2.86
CA ARG A 8 7.05 9.21 2.82
C ARG A 8 5.78 8.40 2.98
N ASN A 9 5.75 7.27 2.29
CA ASN A 9 4.66 6.32 2.29
C ASN A 9 5.09 5.07 3.05
N LEU A 10 4.27 4.67 4.01
CA LEU A 10 4.37 3.37 4.65
C LEU A 10 3.33 2.46 4.00
N LEU A 11 3.82 1.43 3.30
CA LEU A 11 3.03 0.48 2.54
C LEU A 11 3.01 -0.87 3.26
N LEU A 12 1.82 -1.40 3.51
CA LEU A 12 1.60 -2.77 4.01
C LEU A 12 0.98 -3.60 2.88
N GLU A 13 1.78 -4.47 2.24
CA GLU A 13 1.35 -5.26 1.06
C GLU A 13 0.53 -6.50 1.41
N THR A 14 -0.52 -6.31 2.21
CA THR A 14 -1.46 -7.38 2.59
C THR A 14 -2.84 -6.79 2.69
N SER A 15 -3.74 -7.22 1.81
CA SER A 15 -5.04 -6.56 1.61
C SER A 15 -6.16 -7.09 2.52
N TRP A 16 -5.96 -8.24 3.16
CA TRP A 16 -6.95 -8.96 3.97
C TRP A 16 -6.79 -8.72 5.48
N LEU A 17 -6.22 -7.59 5.89
CA LEU A 17 -6.00 -7.29 7.30
C LEU A 17 -7.22 -6.57 7.85
N ASP A 18 -7.85 -7.18 8.86
CA ASP A 18 -9.10 -6.69 9.46
C ASP A 18 -8.93 -5.28 10.02
N LYS A 19 -7.94 -5.07 10.89
CA LYS A 19 -7.67 -3.76 11.50
C LYS A 19 -6.18 -3.46 11.51
N ILE A 20 -5.86 -2.22 11.16
CA ILE A 20 -4.51 -1.67 11.16
C ILE A 20 -4.59 -0.28 11.79
N ASP A 21 -3.93 -0.13 12.93
CA ASP A 21 -3.70 1.16 13.56
C ASP A 21 -2.23 1.54 13.35
N VAL A 22 -1.96 2.70 12.74
CA VAL A 22 -0.61 3.25 12.56
C VAL A 22 -0.52 4.55 13.31
N TYR A 23 0.46 4.67 14.21
CA TYR A 23 0.72 5.86 14.99
C TYR A 23 2.12 6.40 14.68
N HIS A 24 2.20 7.68 14.36
CA HIS A 24 3.45 8.37 14.09
C HIS A 24 3.77 9.31 15.25
N PHE A 25 4.89 9.05 15.92
CA PHE A 25 5.41 9.86 17.00
C PHE A 25 6.65 10.60 16.53
N HIS A 26 6.75 11.89 16.85
CA HIS A 26 7.98 12.65 16.72
C HIS A 26 8.47 13.00 18.12
N GLY A 27 9.60 12.42 18.52
CA GLY A 27 9.97 12.36 19.94
C GLY A 27 8.89 11.62 20.75
N ASN A 28 8.26 12.31 21.72
CA ASN A 28 7.25 11.74 22.62
C ASN A 28 5.82 12.23 22.32
N GLN A 29 5.62 12.94 21.21
CA GLN A 29 4.33 13.50 20.82
C GLN A 29 3.74 12.75 19.63
N LEU A 30 2.47 12.35 19.75
CA LEU A 30 1.71 11.79 18.64
C LEU A 30 1.45 12.90 17.61
N VAL A 31 1.95 12.72 16.39
CA VAL A 31 1.81 13.67 15.29
C VAL A 31 0.67 13.26 14.36
N ASN A 32 0.50 11.96 14.12
CA ASN A 32 -0.53 11.46 13.23
C ASN A 32 -0.95 10.03 13.61
N SER A 33 -2.19 9.68 13.31
CA SER A 33 -2.73 8.34 13.52
C SER A 33 -3.67 7.94 12.40
N TYR A 34 -3.52 6.72 11.89
CA TYR A 34 -4.36 6.13 10.87
C TYR A 34 -5.04 4.87 11.42
N HIS A 35 -6.34 4.77 11.18
CA HIS A 35 -7.14 3.60 11.52
C HIS A 35 -7.74 3.07 10.22
N ILE A 36 -7.17 2.00 9.69
CA ILE A 36 -7.53 1.40 8.41
C ILE A 36 -7.71 -0.11 8.57
N GLY A 37 -8.03 -0.80 7.48
CA GLY A 37 -8.34 -2.23 7.46
C GLY A 37 -9.34 -2.54 6.36
N ASP A 38 -9.63 -3.82 6.13
CA ASP A 38 -10.70 -4.24 5.22
C ASP A 38 -12.06 -4.34 5.93
N SER A 39 -12.07 -4.47 7.26
CA SER A 39 -13.27 -4.34 8.09
C SER A 39 -13.79 -2.89 8.17
N GLN A 40 -12.98 -1.91 7.77
CA GLN A 40 -13.33 -0.49 7.71
C GLN A 40 -13.82 -0.09 6.31
N LEU A 41 -14.69 0.94 6.25
CA LEU A 41 -15.20 1.45 4.96
C LEU A 41 -14.05 1.90 4.06
N PHE A 42 -14.07 1.46 2.79
CA PHE A 42 -13.05 1.81 1.80
C PHE A 42 -12.89 3.33 1.62
N SER A 43 -13.97 4.11 1.83
CA SER A 43 -13.96 5.58 1.77
C SER A 43 -13.12 6.25 2.87
N GLN A 44 -12.73 5.51 3.91
CA GLN A 44 -11.86 6.01 4.99
C GLN A 44 -10.38 5.77 4.69
N ARG A 45 -10.04 5.13 3.57
CA ARG A 45 -8.64 4.91 3.19
C ARG A 45 -8.01 6.22 2.70
N PRO A 46 -6.85 6.64 3.24
CA PRO A 46 -6.17 7.88 2.84
C PRO A 46 -5.80 7.91 1.35
N LEU A 47 -5.45 6.74 0.80
CA LEU A 47 -5.05 6.54 -0.59
C LEU A 47 -5.87 5.42 -1.21
N ASN A 48 -6.36 5.66 -2.42
CA ASN A 48 -7.05 4.64 -3.23
C ASN A 48 -6.01 3.67 -3.81
N HIS A 49 -5.60 2.72 -3.00
CA HIS A 49 -4.58 1.73 -3.33
C HIS A 49 -5.06 0.32 -2.93
N ARG A 50 -4.63 -0.70 -3.68
CA ARG A 50 -5.02 -2.11 -3.41
C ARG A 50 -4.57 -2.61 -2.04
N PHE A 51 -3.47 -2.04 -1.56
CA PHE A 51 -2.84 -2.30 -0.28
C PHE A 51 -2.95 -1.07 0.61
N PHE A 52 -2.71 -1.24 1.90
CA PHE A 52 -2.81 -0.16 2.86
C PHE A 52 -1.59 0.75 2.77
N VAL A 53 -1.83 2.04 2.49
CA VAL A 53 -0.81 3.07 2.42
C VAL A 53 -1.15 4.18 3.38
N THR A 54 -0.19 4.56 4.22
CA THR A 54 -0.27 5.73 5.08
C THR A 54 0.83 6.71 4.70
N GLU A 55 0.50 7.99 4.65
CA GLU A 55 1.44 9.05 4.29
C GLU A 55 1.92 9.75 5.56
N HIS A 56 3.22 10.05 5.61
CA HIS A 56 3.78 10.81 6.72
C HIS A 56 4.82 11.81 6.24
N ASN A 57 4.67 13.06 6.69
CA ASN A 57 5.69 14.08 6.50
C ASN A 57 6.80 13.85 7.52
N VAL A 58 7.90 13.25 7.07
CA VAL A 58 9.08 13.05 7.91
C VAL A 58 9.82 14.39 8.00
N GLY A 59 9.76 15.00 9.17
CA GLY A 59 10.57 16.18 9.51
C GLY A 59 11.99 15.81 9.95
N THR A 60 12.80 16.81 10.29
CA THR A 60 14.13 16.58 10.87
C THR A 60 14.02 16.02 12.29
N GLY A 61 14.68 14.90 12.57
CA GLY A 61 14.70 14.24 13.88
C GLY A 61 14.18 12.80 13.83
N ASP A 62 14.08 12.16 14.99
CA ASP A 62 13.64 10.77 15.08
C ASP A 62 12.12 10.67 15.08
N THR A 63 11.59 9.88 14.14
CA THR A 63 10.17 9.56 14.04
C THR A 63 9.98 8.09 14.38
N THR A 64 9.20 7.80 15.42
CA THR A 64 8.84 6.44 15.82
C THR A 64 7.49 6.10 15.22
N VAL A 65 7.41 5.00 14.49
CA VAL A 65 6.17 4.50 13.92
C VAL A 65 5.75 3.24 14.67
N LEU A 66 4.59 3.27 15.31
CA LEU A 66 3.99 2.12 15.99
C LEU A 66 2.85 1.59 15.13
N ILE A 67 2.89 0.30 14.84
CA ILE A 67 1.90 -0.37 13.99
C ILE A 67 1.25 -1.47 14.83
N ARG A 68 -0.07 -1.42 14.96
CA ARG A 68 -0.88 -2.49 15.54
C ARG A 68 -1.72 -3.10 14.43
N VAL A 69 -1.56 -4.41 14.23
CA VAL A 69 -2.35 -5.18 13.28
C VAL A 69 -3.13 -6.24 14.04
N GLU A 70 -4.39 -6.41 13.68
CA GLU A 70 -5.29 -7.42 14.20
C GLU A 70 -6.00 -8.03 12.99
N SER A 71 -5.87 -9.34 12.80
CA SER A 71 -6.59 -10.08 11.77
C SER A 71 -6.82 -11.52 12.21
N ASP A 72 -7.95 -12.08 11.81
CA ASP A 72 -8.30 -13.49 12.08
C ASP A 72 -7.58 -14.47 11.13
N ASP A 73 -7.07 -13.98 10.00
CA ASP A 73 -6.37 -14.74 8.97
C ASP A 73 -4.84 -14.75 9.16
N ALA A 74 -4.14 -15.50 8.29
CA ALA A 74 -2.68 -15.59 8.31
C ALA A 74 -2.03 -14.20 8.16
N MET A 75 -1.23 -13.83 9.17
CA MET A 75 -0.61 -12.52 9.28
C MET A 75 0.81 -12.54 8.69
N VAL A 76 0.90 -12.28 7.39
CA VAL A 76 2.16 -11.93 6.71
C VAL A 76 2.13 -10.42 6.50
N LEU A 77 3.19 -9.71 6.90
CA LEU A 77 3.23 -8.25 6.87
C LEU A 77 4.49 -7.75 6.16
N PRO A 78 4.50 -7.70 4.83
CA PRO A 78 5.56 -7.02 4.07
C PRO A 78 5.37 -5.51 4.23
N ILE A 79 6.27 -4.89 4.99
CA ILE A 79 6.23 -3.46 5.27
C ILE A 79 7.33 -2.78 4.47
N TYR A 80 6.95 -1.77 3.70
CA TYR A 80 7.88 -0.95 2.92
C TYR A 80 7.76 0.52 3.31
N PHE A 81 8.92 1.17 3.40
CA PHE A 81 9.00 2.61 3.60
C PHE A 81 9.56 3.24 2.33
N LEU A 82 8.69 3.88 1.56
CA LEU A 82 8.97 4.34 0.21
C LEU A 82 8.71 5.84 0.09
N THR A 83 9.30 6.45 -0.92
CA THR A 83 8.90 7.78 -1.38
C THR A 83 7.58 7.70 -2.16
N ALA A 84 6.91 8.85 -2.33
CA ALA A 84 5.71 8.93 -3.15
C ALA A 84 5.96 8.49 -4.61
N GLU A 85 7.13 8.84 -5.15
CA GLU A 85 7.55 8.47 -6.52
C GLU A 85 7.78 6.95 -6.63
N GLU A 86 8.53 6.33 -5.71
CA GLU A 86 8.75 4.88 -5.71
C GLU A 86 7.45 4.08 -5.57
N THR A 87 6.47 4.62 -4.82
CA THR A 87 5.15 4.01 -4.67
C THR A 87 4.38 4.06 -6.01
N ALA A 88 4.48 5.18 -6.74
CA ALA A 88 3.84 5.34 -8.05
C ALA A 88 4.50 4.44 -9.12
N ASP A 89 5.83 4.39 -9.16
CA ASP A 89 6.58 3.57 -10.12
C ASP A 89 6.32 2.07 -9.96
N ARG A 90 6.26 1.59 -8.71
CA ARG A 90 5.91 0.18 -8.43
C ARG A 90 4.51 -0.18 -8.91
N ASN A 91 3.56 0.74 -8.75
CA ASN A 91 2.20 0.55 -9.25
C ASN A 91 2.16 0.48 -10.78
N MET A 92 2.92 1.33 -11.47
CA MET A 92 3.02 1.29 -12.92
C MET A 92 3.66 -0.01 -13.43
N LEU A 93 4.78 -0.44 -12.84
CA LEU A 93 5.45 -1.67 -13.24
C LEU A 93 4.55 -2.90 -13.11
N GLN A 94 3.79 -2.98 -12.01
CA GLN A 94 2.80 -4.04 -11.83
C GLN A 94 1.72 -3.99 -12.90
N ALA A 95 1.17 -2.81 -13.23
CA ALA A 95 0.14 -2.67 -14.26
C ALA A 95 0.60 -3.20 -15.64
N TYR A 96 1.85 -2.90 -16.04
CA TYR A 96 2.41 -3.40 -17.30
C TYR A 96 2.55 -4.94 -17.34
N SER A 97 2.97 -5.56 -16.23
CA SER A 97 3.11 -7.02 -16.16
C SER A 97 1.78 -7.76 -16.36
N TYR A 98 0.69 -7.20 -15.82
CA TYR A 98 -0.66 -7.76 -16.02
C TYR A 98 -1.14 -7.62 -17.46
N GLY A 99 -0.80 -6.53 -18.15
CA GLY A 99 -1.12 -6.36 -19.57
C GLY A 99 -0.56 -7.50 -20.43
N LEU A 100 0.66 -7.95 -20.15
CA LEU A 100 1.28 -9.08 -20.83
C LEU A 100 0.54 -10.40 -20.55
N ILE A 101 0.23 -10.67 -19.27
CA ILE A 101 -0.50 -11.89 -18.86
C ILE A 101 -1.88 -11.94 -19.52
N TYR A 102 -2.63 -10.83 -19.47
CA TYR A 102 -3.94 -10.76 -20.11
C TYR A 102 -3.86 -10.92 -21.63
N GLY A 103 -2.81 -10.39 -22.27
CA GLY A 103 -2.54 -10.64 -23.68
C GLY A 103 -2.34 -12.13 -23.99
N ILE A 104 -1.58 -12.85 -23.17
CA ILE A 104 -1.35 -14.29 -23.32
C ILE A 104 -2.66 -15.07 -23.14
N ILE A 105 -3.44 -14.75 -22.11
CA ILE A 105 -4.75 -15.39 -21.86
C ILE A 105 -5.69 -15.15 -23.04
N LEU A 106 -5.76 -13.91 -23.53
CA LEU A 106 -6.59 -13.55 -24.69
C LEU A 106 -6.16 -14.31 -25.95
N ALA A 107 -4.86 -14.41 -26.19
CA ALA A 107 -4.31 -15.19 -27.31
C ALA A 107 -4.65 -16.68 -27.19
N LEU A 108 -4.58 -17.25 -25.98
CA LEU A 108 -4.98 -18.64 -25.71
C LEU A 108 -6.48 -18.86 -25.94
N VAL A 109 -7.33 -17.92 -25.51
CA VAL A 109 -8.78 -17.97 -25.75
C VAL A 109 -9.07 -17.92 -27.25
N ALA A 110 -8.46 -16.98 -27.98
CA ALA A 110 -8.63 -16.86 -29.43
C ALA A 110 -8.14 -18.10 -30.18
N TYR A 111 -7.01 -18.66 -29.76
CA TYR A 111 -6.47 -19.92 -30.30
C TYR A 111 -7.45 -21.09 -30.09
N ASN A 112 -7.94 -21.29 -28.86
CA ASN A 112 -8.90 -22.35 -28.56
C ASN A 112 -10.22 -22.15 -29.32
N PHE A 113 -10.67 -20.90 -29.50
CA PHE A 113 -11.86 -20.58 -30.28
C PHE A 113 -11.69 -20.95 -31.76
N MET A 114 -10.53 -20.66 -32.35
CA MET A 114 -10.19 -21.04 -33.74
C MET A 114 -10.09 -22.55 -33.93
N LEU A 115 -9.66 -23.29 -32.90
CA LEU A 115 -9.57 -24.75 -32.96
C LEU A 115 -10.91 -25.44 -32.74
N TYR A 116 -11.83 -24.80 -32.01
CA TYR A 116 -13.19 -25.29 -31.79
C TYR A 116 -14.08 -25.16 -33.03
N LEU A 117 -13.87 -24.11 -33.83
CA LEU A 117 -14.56 -23.88 -35.10
C LEU A 117 -14.07 -24.81 -36.21
#